data_AF-N1UXV1-F1
#
_entry.id   AF-N1UXV1-F1
#
_cell.length_a   1.000
_cell.length_b   1.000
_cell.length_c   1.000
_cell.angle_alpha   90.00
_cell.angle_beta   90.00
_cell.angle_gamma   90.00
#
_symmetry.space_group_name_H-M   'P 1'
#
loop_
_entity.id
_entity.type
_entity.pdbx_description
1 polymer ?
#
loop_
_entity_poly.entity_id
_entity_poly.type
_entity_poly.pdbx_seq_one_letter_code
_entity_poly.pdbx_strand_id
1 'polypeptide(L)'
;MRLWSLHPRYLDTKGLVACWRESLLAQKVLAGATKGYRNHPQLVRFRAAADPLAAVGAYLDGLAEEASTRGYRFNTSLILTPEPAAGVPAVPRLPVTEGQLVYEREHLLAKLAVRDPARREQLAPGTPTGLPAVHPLFTVVAGPVEEWERTG
;
A
#
# COMPACT_ATOMS: atom_id res chain seq x y z
N MET A 1 7.42 3.35 8.63
CA MET A 1 6.67 2.34 7.88
C MET A 1 5.37 2.96 7.42
N ARG A 2 5.16 3.06 6.11
CA ARG A 2 3.94 3.57 5.45
C ARG A 2 3.60 2.66 4.27
N LEU A 3 2.58 1.83 4.46
CA LEU A 3 1.91 1.04 3.45
C LEU A 3 0.70 1.86 2.99
N TRP A 4 0.73 2.30 1.74
CA TRP A 4 -0.35 3.08 1.14
C TRP A 4 -1.47 2.17 0.66
N SER A 5 -2.70 2.54 0.98
CA SER A 5 -3.91 1.97 0.39
C SER A 5 -4.14 2.52 -1.02
N LEU A 6 -3.64 3.72 -1.31
CA LEU A 6 -3.61 4.29 -2.66
C LEU A 6 -2.94 3.38 -3.68
N HIS A 7 -3.41 3.43 -4.93
CA HIS A 7 -2.77 2.71 -6.03
C HIS A 7 -1.30 3.18 -6.19
N PRO A 8 -0.33 2.26 -6.32
CA PRO A 8 1.10 2.59 -6.34
C PRO A 8 1.51 3.48 -7.52
N ARG A 9 0.71 3.51 -8.61
CA ARG A 9 0.76 4.53 -9.69
C ARG A 9 0.95 5.97 -9.22
N TYR A 10 0.46 6.31 -8.03
CA TYR A 10 0.54 7.67 -7.51
C TYR A 10 1.85 7.99 -6.79
N LEU A 11 2.61 6.97 -6.37
CA LEU A 11 3.88 7.18 -5.68
C LEU A 11 4.96 7.66 -6.66
N ASP A 12 5.77 8.64 -6.27
CA ASP A 12 7.02 8.97 -6.96
C ASP A 12 8.02 7.81 -6.87
N THR A 13 9.10 7.83 -7.66
CA THR A 13 10.09 6.74 -7.64
C THR A 13 10.65 6.50 -6.24
N LYS A 14 10.95 7.57 -5.48
CA LYS A 14 11.43 7.44 -4.09
C LYS A 14 10.35 6.86 -3.18
N GLY A 15 9.10 7.31 -3.33
CA GLY A 15 7.95 6.77 -2.60
C GLY A 15 7.70 5.29 -2.87
N LEU A 16 7.77 4.86 -4.12
CA LEU A 16 7.56 3.46 -4.51
C LEU A 16 8.65 2.54 -3.94
N VAL A 17 9.92 2.93 -4.06
CA VAL A 17 11.05 2.18 -3.50
C VAL A 17 10.99 2.13 -1.97
N ALA A 18 10.63 3.24 -1.31
CA ALA A 18 10.45 3.27 0.14
C ALA A 18 9.30 2.34 0.57
N CYS A 19 8.16 2.41 -0.12
CA CYS A 19 7.00 1.58 0.19
C CYS A 19 7.31 0.09 0.04
N TRP A 20 8.04 -0.31 -1.02
CA TRP A 20 8.53 -1.69 -1.19
C TRP A 20 9.36 -2.16 0.01
N ARG A 21 10.37 -1.38 0.42
CA ARG A 21 11.26 -1.72 1.54
C ARG A 21 10.49 -1.81 2.87
N GLU A 22 9.57 -0.89 3.11
CA GLU A 22 8.74 -0.87 4.31
C GLU A 22 7.74 -2.03 4.33
N SER A 23 7.25 -2.47 3.17
CA SER A 23 6.36 -3.62 3.04
C SER A 23 7.08 -4.95 3.24
N LEU A 24 8.32 -5.08 2.79
CA LEU A 24 9.17 -6.22 3.13
C LEU A 24 9.47 -6.26 4.64
N LEU A 25 9.62 -5.10 5.29
CA LEU A 25 9.73 -5.03 6.75
C LEU A 25 8.41 -5.46 7.40
N ALA A 26 7.25 -5.01 6.91
CA ALA A 26 5.94 -5.45 7.38
C ALA A 26 5.78 -6.97 7.29
N GLN A 27 6.16 -7.57 6.17
CA GLN A 27 6.17 -9.02 5.98
C GLN A 27 7.03 -9.72 7.05
N LYS A 28 8.26 -9.23 7.31
CA LYS A 28 9.11 -9.79 8.37
C LYS A 28 8.49 -9.65 9.76
N VAL A 29 7.80 -8.55 10.04
CA VAL A 29 7.11 -8.34 11.32
C VAL A 29 5.95 -9.33 11.47
N LEU A 30 5.15 -9.50 10.42
CA LEU A 30 4.02 -10.43 10.41
C LEU A 30 4.48 -11.89 10.51
N ALA A 31 5.65 -12.23 9.93
CA ALA A 31 6.31 -13.53 10.08
C ALA A 31 6.98 -13.76 11.45
N GLY A 32 6.92 -12.80 12.37
CA GLY A 32 7.58 -12.90 13.67
C GLY A 32 9.12 -12.81 13.63
N ALA A 33 9.69 -12.44 12.49
CA ALA A 33 11.13 -12.40 12.25
C ALA A 33 11.81 -11.09 12.71
N THR A 34 11.11 -10.22 13.44
CA THR A 34 11.65 -8.94 13.94
C THR A 34 11.41 -8.74 15.43
N LYS A 35 12.32 -7.96 16.05
CA LYS A 35 12.14 -7.45 17.43
C LYS A 35 11.44 -6.09 17.50
N GLY A 36 11.64 -5.23 16.51
CA GLY A 36 11.00 -3.92 16.39
C GLY A 36 9.73 -3.93 15.51
N TYR A 37 8.97 -2.84 15.56
CA TYR A 37 7.78 -2.57 14.74
C TYR A 37 6.59 -3.52 14.92
N ARG A 38 6.61 -4.40 15.93
CA ARG A 38 5.57 -5.41 16.18
C ARG A 38 4.15 -4.82 16.34
N ASN A 39 4.08 -3.66 16.98
CA ASN A 39 2.85 -2.94 17.28
C ASN A 39 2.60 -1.80 16.30
N HIS A 40 3.20 -1.85 15.09
CA HIS A 40 3.02 -0.78 14.13
C HIS A 40 1.54 -0.70 13.71
N PRO A 41 0.88 0.46 13.84
CA PRO A 41 -0.57 0.57 13.67
C PRO A 41 -1.08 0.08 12.32
N GLN A 42 -0.36 0.38 11.23
CA GLN A 42 -0.75 -0.06 9.88
C GLN A 42 -0.76 -1.58 9.67
N LEU A 43 -0.18 -2.37 10.59
CA LEU A 43 -0.25 -3.82 10.53
C LEU A 43 -1.57 -4.36 11.06
N VAL A 44 -2.38 -3.56 11.78
CA VAL A 44 -3.68 -3.99 12.34
C VAL A 44 -4.57 -4.57 11.24
N ARG A 45 -4.72 -3.88 10.10
CA ARG A 45 -5.52 -4.36 8.96
C ARG A 45 -5.01 -5.67 8.34
N PHE A 46 -3.69 -5.88 8.30
CA PHE A 46 -3.12 -7.13 7.77
C PHE A 46 -3.27 -8.28 8.77
N ARG A 47 -3.14 -8.01 10.08
CA ARG A 47 -3.36 -9.00 11.13
C ARG A 47 -4.82 -9.45 11.22
N ALA A 48 -5.76 -8.60 10.81
CA ALA A 48 -7.18 -8.94 10.73
C ALA A 48 -7.52 -9.84 9.53
N ALA A 49 -6.60 -10.00 8.56
CA ALA A 49 -6.79 -10.92 7.44
C ALA A 49 -6.76 -12.38 7.92
N ALA A 50 -7.47 -13.27 7.22
CA ALA A 50 -7.43 -14.71 7.49
C ALA A 50 -6.01 -15.29 7.36
N ASP A 51 -5.25 -14.80 6.37
CA ASP A 51 -3.83 -15.08 6.22
C ASP A 51 -3.05 -13.75 6.06
N PRO A 52 -2.42 -13.25 7.14
CA PRO A 52 -1.66 -12.01 7.10
C PRO A 52 -0.44 -12.04 6.16
N LEU A 53 0.18 -13.21 5.96
CA LEU A 53 1.36 -13.34 5.09
C LEU A 53 0.96 -13.34 3.62
N ALA A 54 -0.12 -14.03 3.27
CA ALA A 54 -0.69 -13.94 1.92
C ALA A 54 -1.16 -12.52 1.61
N ALA A 55 -1.81 -11.83 2.57
CA ALA A 55 -2.26 -10.46 2.39
C ALA A 55 -1.12 -9.46 2.13
N VAL A 56 -0.04 -9.51 2.92
CA VAL A 56 1.13 -8.64 2.67
C VAL A 56 1.92 -9.04 1.42
N GLY A 57 1.88 -10.31 1.04
CA GLY A 57 2.47 -10.78 -0.22
C GLY A 57 1.73 -10.24 -1.44
N ALA A 58 0.40 -10.33 -1.46
CA ALA A 58 -0.44 -9.70 -2.49
C ALA A 58 -0.26 -8.17 -2.55
N TYR A 59 -0.01 -7.54 -1.40
CA TYR A 59 0.38 -6.13 -1.36
C TYR A 59 1.72 -5.87 -2.07
N LEU A 60 2.73 -6.70 -1.79
CA LEU A 60 4.04 -6.59 -2.43
C LEU A 60 3.96 -6.84 -3.94
N ASP A 61 3.15 -7.79 -4.40
CA ASP A 61 2.98 -8.06 -5.82
C ASP A 61 2.42 -6.86 -6.58
N GLY A 62 1.41 -6.17 -6.03
CA GLY A 62 0.89 -4.93 -6.64
C GLY A 62 1.94 -3.81 -6.74
N LEU A 63 2.88 -3.73 -5.78
CA LEU A 63 4.03 -2.82 -5.89
C LEU A 63 5.03 -3.25 -6.96
N ALA A 64 5.28 -4.56 -7.08
CA ALA A 64 6.20 -5.12 -8.06
C ALA A 64 5.66 -5.02 -9.49
N GLU A 65 4.35 -5.17 -9.67
CA GLU A 65 3.66 -4.95 -10.94
C GLU A 65 3.83 -3.49 -11.38
N GLU A 66 3.51 -2.53 -10.52
CA GLU A 66 3.68 -1.10 -10.83
C GLU A 66 5.14 -0.75 -11.14
N ALA A 67 6.09 -1.30 -10.38
CA ALA A 67 7.50 -1.13 -10.65
C ALA A 67 7.85 -1.64 -12.06
N SER A 68 7.35 -2.83 -12.42
CA SER A 68 7.58 -3.47 -13.72
C SER A 68 6.97 -2.65 -14.87
N THR A 69 5.75 -2.12 -14.70
CA THR A 69 5.10 -1.21 -15.67
C THR A 69 5.95 0.03 -15.95
N ARG A 70 6.72 0.50 -14.96
CA ARG A 70 7.64 1.65 -15.09
C ARG A 70 9.05 1.27 -15.54
N GLY A 71 9.33 -0.01 -15.81
CA GLY A 71 10.66 -0.50 -16.20
C GLY A 71 11.63 -0.70 -15.03
N TYR A 72 11.16 -0.67 -13.78
CA TYR A 72 11.94 -1.05 -12.61
C TYR A 72 11.75 -2.54 -12.30
N ARG A 73 12.73 -3.15 -11.63
CA ARG A 73 12.65 -4.56 -11.23
C ARG A 73 12.87 -4.72 -9.73
N PHE A 74 11.79 -4.92 -8.99
CA PHE A 74 11.89 -5.40 -7.60
C PHE A 74 12.21 -6.88 -7.57
N ASN A 75 12.96 -7.30 -6.54
CA ASN A 75 13.27 -8.71 -6.34
C ASN A 75 12.08 -9.44 -5.70
N THR A 76 11.19 -9.98 -6.52
CA THR A 76 9.98 -10.68 -6.08
C THR A 76 10.26 -11.99 -5.34
N SER A 77 11.47 -12.55 -5.43
CA SER A 77 11.85 -13.72 -4.63
C SER A 77 11.93 -13.44 -3.12
N LEU A 78 11.84 -12.17 -2.71
CA LEU A 78 11.75 -11.76 -1.32
C LEU A 78 10.33 -11.86 -0.74
N ILE A 79 9.32 -12.07 -1.57
CA ILE A 79 7.93 -12.21 -1.15
C ILE A 79 7.74 -13.64 -0.61
N LEU A 80 7.37 -13.78 0.66
CA LEU A 80 7.25 -15.10 1.31
C LEU A 80 6.04 -15.88 0.82
N THR A 81 4.94 -15.19 0.53
CA THR A 81 3.67 -15.77 0.10
C THR A 81 3.07 -14.91 -1.01
N PRO A 82 3.58 -15.01 -2.26
CA PRO A 82 3.09 -14.21 -3.38
C PRO A 82 1.65 -14.58 -3.75
N GLU A 83 1.00 -13.71 -4.53
CA GLU A 83 -0.32 -13.95 -5.12
C GLU A 83 -0.32 -15.30 -5.86
N PRO A 84 -1.36 -16.12 -5.66
CA PRO A 84 -1.47 -17.41 -6.32
C PRO A 84 -1.49 -17.28 -7.85
N ALA A 85 -0.99 -18.32 -8.53
CA ALA A 85 -1.07 -18.40 -9.99
C ALA A 85 -2.52 -18.42 -10.48
N ALA A 86 -2.72 -18.03 -11.74
CA ALA A 86 -4.03 -18.04 -12.38
C ALA A 86 -4.73 -19.40 -12.24
N GLY A 87 -6.00 -19.38 -11.82
CA GLY A 87 -6.80 -20.59 -11.56
C GLY A 87 -6.81 -21.06 -10.10
N VAL A 88 -6.03 -20.42 -9.22
CA VAL A 88 -6.11 -20.59 -7.76
C VAL A 88 -6.91 -19.41 -7.17
N PRO A 89 -7.71 -19.61 -6.10
CA PRO A 89 -8.42 -18.52 -5.46
C PRO A 89 -7.47 -17.41 -5.01
N ALA A 90 -7.75 -16.18 -5.45
CA ALA A 90 -6.97 -14.99 -5.08
C ALA A 90 -7.09 -14.68 -3.58
N VAL A 91 -6.14 -13.90 -3.05
CA VAL A 91 -6.19 -13.47 -1.66
C VAL A 91 -7.43 -12.59 -1.43
N PRO A 92 -8.21 -12.83 -0.36
CA PRO A 92 -9.35 -11.97 -0.04
C PRO A 92 -8.93 -10.52 0.11
N ARG A 93 -9.68 -9.62 -0.54
CA ARG A 93 -9.41 -8.19 -0.48
C ARG A 93 -9.66 -7.66 0.93
N LEU A 94 -8.83 -6.72 1.36
CA LEU A 94 -8.99 -6.04 2.65
C LEU A 94 -9.87 -4.80 2.49
N PRO A 95 -10.80 -4.51 3.42
CA PRO A 95 -11.52 -3.25 3.39
C PRO A 95 -10.55 -2.08 3.64
N VAL A 96 -10.84 -0.94 3.01
CA VAL A 96 -10.26 0.35 3.37
C VAL A 96 -11.32 1.43 3.29
N THR A 97 -11.39 2.29 4.29
CA THR A 97 -12.40 3.36 4.28
C THR A 97 -12.13 4.46 3.26
N GLU A 98 -13.19 5.08 2.76
CA GLU A 98 -13.13 6.29 1.94
C GLU A 98 -12.35 7.41 2.64
N GLY A 99 -12.61 7.63 3.94
CA GLY A 99 -11.90 8.64 4.73
C GLY A 99 -10.39 8.40 4.78
N GLN A 100 -9.96 7.14 4.87
CA GLN A 100 -8.54 6.80 4.82
C GLN A 100 -7.91 7.13 3.47
N LEU A 101 -8.60 6.87 2.36
CA LEU A 101 -8.10 7.19 1.02
C LEU A 101 -7.94 8.70 0.81
N VAL A 102 -8.89 9.49 1.30
CA VAL A 102 -8.81 10.96 1.27
C VAL A 102 -7.60 11.43 2.09
N TYR A 103 -7.46 10.93 3.32
CA TYR A 103 -6.35 11.27 4.20
C TYR A 103 -4.98 10.90 3.58
N GLU A 104 -4.85 9.69 3.05
CA GLU A 104 -3.62 9.26 2.38
C GLU A 104 -3.31 10.12 1.15
N ARG A 105 -4.32 10.50 0.36
CA ARG A 105 -4.12 11.34 -0.82
C ARG A 105 -3.57 12.70 -0.43
N GLU A 106 -4.15 13.36 0.55
CA GLU A 106 -3.66 14.65 1.06
C GLU A 106 -2.22 14.54 1.56
N HIS A 107 -1.93 13.48 2.33
CA HIS A 107 -0.60 13.22 2.86
C HIS A 107 0.44 12.97 1.75
N LEU A 108 0.05 12.27 0.68
CA LEU A 108 0.90 12.06 -0.50
C LEU A 108 1.12 13.37 -1.27
N LEU A 109 0.07 14.18 -1.49
CA LEU A 109 0.17 15.45 -2.19
C LEU A 109 1.11 16.43 -1.47
N ALA A 110 1.02 16.53 -0.14
CA ALA A 110 1.94 17.33 0.68
C ALA A 110 3.40 16.86 0.51
N LYS A 111 3.59 15.54 0.51
CA LYS A 111 4.88 14.88 0.30
C LYS A 111 5.48 15.13 -1.09
N LEU A 112 4.65 15.20 -2.12
CA LEU A 112 5.07 15.45 -3.51
C LEU A 112 5.28 16.94 -3.79
N ALA A 113 4.58 17.83 -3.10
CA ALA A 113 4.77 19.29 -3.24
C ALA A 113 6.24 19.72 -3.06
N VAL A 114 6.99 19.00 -2.23
CA VAL A 114 8.42 19.26 -1.99
C VAL A 114 9.32 18.44 -2.90
N ARG A 115 8.96 17.17 -3.15
CA ARG A 115 9.89 16.18 -3.74
C ARG A 115 9.74 16.01 -5.25
N ASP A 116 8.55 16.24 -5.77
CA ASP A 116 8.21 16.09 -7.19
C ASP A 116 6.96 16.93 -7.52
N PRO A 117 7.10 18.28 -7.67
CA PRO A 117 5.98 19.18 -7.93
C PRO A 117 5.24 18.85 -9.23
N ALA A 118 5.95 18.42 -10.27
CA ALA A 118 5.36 18.02 -11.55
C ALA A 118 4.43 16.81 -11.37
N ARG A 119 4.84 15.79 -10.59
CA ARG A 119 3.97 14.66 -10.28
C ARG A 119 2.79 15.05 -9.40
N ARG A 120 2.97 15.98 -8.44
CA ARG A 120 1.84 16.56 -7.69
C ARG A 120 0.82 17.19 -8.63
N GLU A 121 1.26 17.96 -9.61
CA GLU A 121 0.39 18.58 -10.62
C GLU A 121 -0.25 17.58 -11.58
N GLN A 122 0.33 16.41 -11.80
CA GLN A 122 -0.32 15.32 -12.55
C GLN A 122 -1.39 14.59 -11.70
N LEU A 123 -1.27 14.63 -10.37
CA LEU A 123 -2.18 13.98 -9.41
C LEU A 123 -3.29 14.89 -8.89
N ALA A 124 -3.07 16.20 -8.89
CA ALA A 124 -3.99 17.21 -8.37
C ALA A 124 -5.27 17.40 -9.22
N PRO A 125 -5.23 17.40 -10.57
CA PRO A 125 -6.38 17.71 -11.42
C PRO A 125 -7.36 16.54 -11.63
N GLY A 126 -7.07 15.34 -11.10
CA GLY A 126 -7.71 14.10 -11.54
C GLY A 126 -9.11 13.78 -10.99
N THR A 127 -9.54 14.33 -9.85
CA THR A 127 -10.90 14.08 -9.35
C THR A 127 -11.33 15.12 -8.29
N PRO A 128 -12.18 16.08 -8.65
CA PRO A 128 -12.92 16.90 -7.69
C PRO A 128 -14.02 16.12 -6.97
N THR A 129 -14.42 14.94 -7.47
CA THR A 129 -15.63 14.21 -7.05
C THR A 129 -15.48 12.69 -6.92
N GLY A 130 -14.30 12.12 -7.19
CA GLY A 130 -14.11 10.65 -7.19
C GLY A 130 -12.93 10.20 -6.32
N LEU A 131 -13.14 9.09 -5.61
CA LEU A 131 -12.12 8.46 -4.77
C LEU A 131 -10.88 8.10 -5.61
N PRO A 132 -9.66 8.25 -5.06
CA PRO A 132 -8.46 7.84 -5.77
C PRO A 132 -8.48 6.34 -6.04
N ALA A 133 -7.98 5.92 -7.20
CA ALA A 133 -7.69 4.51 -7.46
C ALA A 133 -6.93 3.87 -6.28
N VAL A 134 -7.37 2.67 -5.90
CA VAL A 134 -6.87 1.96 -4.73
C VAL A 134 -5.93 0.84 -5.16
N HIS A 135 -4.98 0.46 -4.30
CA HIS A 135 -4.14 -0.71 -4.52
C HIS A 135 -5.03 -1.97 -4.66
N PRO A 136 -4.76 -2.90 -5.61
CA PRO A 136 -5.64 -4.03 -5.96
C PRO A 136 -6.07 -4.93 -4.79
N LEU A 137 -5.23 -5.04 -3.77
CA LEU A 137 -5.52 -5.76 -2.52
C LEU A 137 -6.75 -5.20 -1.77
N PHE A 138 -7.12 -3.93 -1.94
CA PHE A 138 -8.17 -3.33 -1.13
C PHE A 138 -9.50 -3.19 -1.87
N THR A 139 -10.58 -3.23 -1.09
CA THR A 139 -11.92 -2.84 -1.52
C THR A 139 -12.35 -1.64 -0.70
N VAL A 140 -12.85 -0.61 -1.37
CA VAL A 140 -13.26 0.63 -0.70
C VAL A 140 -14.61 0.45 -0.04
N VAL A 141 -14.72 0.88 1.22
CA VAL A 141 -15.96 0.89 1.99
C VAL A 141 -16.22 2.29 2.56
N ALA A 142 -17.49 2.67 2.71
CA ALA A 142 -17.84 3.93 3.35
C ALA A 142 -17.35 3.93 4.80
N GLY A 143 -16.75 5.04 5.25
CA GLY A 143 -16.28 5.18 6.63
C GLY A 143 -15.31 6.34 6.85
N PRO A 144 -15.06 6.72 8.11
CA PRO A 144 -14.10 7.76 8.49
C PRO A 144 -12.65 7.27 8.27
N VAL A 145 -11.65 8.09 8.59
CA VAL A 145 -10.25 7.66 8.64
C VAL A 145 -10.13 6.41 9.53
N GLU A 146 -9.31 5.45 9.10
CA GLU A 146 -9.16 4.18 9.80
C GLU A 146 -8.59 4.39 11.21
N GLU A 147 -9.11 3.67 12.20
CA GLU A 147 -8.73 3.84 13.62
C GLU A 147 -7.25 3.55 13.89
N TRP A 148 -6.62 2.75 13.03
CA TRP A 148 -5.19 2.46 13.11
C TRP A 148 -4.32 3.59 12.56
N GLU A 149 -4.86 4.55 11.83
CA GLU A 149 -4.07 5.66 11.30
C GLU A 149 -3.64 6.57 12.46
N ARG A 150 -2.35 6.87 12.52
CA ARG A 150 -1.81 7.80 13.52
C ARG A 150 -1.58 9.14 12.84
N THR A 151 -2.47 10.08 13.12
CA THR A 151 -2.35 11.48 12.70
C THR A 151 -1.28 12.15 13.56
N GLY A 152 -0.03 12.09 13.11
CA GLY A 152 1.10 12.83 13.68
C GLY A 152 1.51 13.97 12.76
#